data_AF-G1Q3W0-F1
#
_entry.id   AF-G1Q3W0-F1
#
_cell.length_a   1.000
_cell.length_b   1.000
_cell.length_c   1.000
_cell.angle_alpha   90.00
_cell.angle_beta   90.00
_cell.angle_gamma   90.00
#
_symmetry.space_group_name_H-M   'P 1'
#
loop_
_entity.id
_entity.type
_entity.pdbx_description
1 polymer ?
#
loop_
_entity_poly.entity_id
_entity_poly.type
_entity_poly.pdbx_seq_one_letter_code
_entity_poly.pdbx_strand_id
1 'polypeptide(L)'
;MVSRLLCCVILCLLGAGLVNAAITQTPKFQIWKTGQKGTLRCSQDMSHNYMCWYRQDLGHGMRLIHYSVGAGVTEKGDVPEGYSVTRSKTENFPLILESATPSQTSVYFCASSVATALQGRLLSVQKGRKRPC
;
A
#
# COMPACT_ATOMS: atom_id res chain seq x y z
N MET A 1 -47.34 -8.32 6.51
CA MET A 1 -46.12 -7.56 6.91
C MET A 1 -44.84 -8.39 6.88
N VAL A 2 -44.87 -9.71 7.14
CA VAL A 2 -43.67 -10.59 7.17
C VAL A 2 -42.99 -10.77 5.81
N SER A 3 -43.76 -10.88 4.72
CA SER A 3 -43.23 -11.10 3.36
C SER A 3 -42.38 -9.94 2.82
N ARG A 4 -42.70 -8.68 3.19
CA ARG A 4 -41.91 -7.50 2.79
C ARG A 4 -40.57 -7.45 3.52
N LEU A 5 -40.55 -7.80 4.82
CA LEU A 5 -39.30 -7.89 5.60
C LEU A 5 -38.38 -8.97 5.03
N LEU A 6 -38.92 -10.14 4.69
CA LEU A 6 -38.15 -11.23 4.08
C LEU A 6 -37.53 -10.82 2.74
N CYS A 7 -38.32 -10.14 1.89
CA CYS A 7 -37.85 -9.65 0.60
C CYS A 7 -36.74 -8.60 0.75
N CYS A 8 -36.87 -7.66 1.69
CA CYS A 8 -35.83 -6.66 1.98
C CYS A 8 -34.52 -7.31 2.46
N VAL A 9 -34.60 -8.30 3.36
CA VAL A 9 -33.41 -9.01 3.88
C VAL A 9 -32.71 -9.78 2.75
N ILE A 10 -33.45 -10.45 1.87
CA ILE A 10 -32.88 -11.17 0.72
C ILE A 10 -32.22 -10.20 -0.26
N LEU A 11 -32.83 -9.05 -0.55
CA LEU A 11 -32.25 -8.03 -1.43
C LEU A 11 -30.93 -7.45 -0.86
N CYS A 12 -30.86 -7.24 0.47
CA CYS A 12 -29.66 -6.77 1.14
C CYS A 12 -28.52 -7.79 1.10
N LEU A 13 -28.82 -9.09 1.21
CA LEU A 13 -27.82 -10.16 1.14
C LEU A 13 -27.30 -10.39 -0.28
N LEU A 14 -28.15 -10.19 -1.30
CA LEU A 14 -27.76 -10.28 -2.72
C LEU A 14 -26.94 -9.07 -3.20
N GLY A 15 -27.11 -7.90 -2.57
CA GLY A 15 -26.37 -6.67 -2.90
C GLY A 15 -24.98 -6.58 -2.28
N ALA A 16 -24.64 -7.46 -1.33
CA ALA A 16 -23.31 -7.54 -0.75
C ALA A 16 -22.37 -8.33 -1.67
N GLY A 17 -22.05 -7.75 -2.84
CA GLY A 17 -20.97 -8.26 -3.68
C GLY A 17 -19.66 -8.29 -2.89
N LEU A 18 -18.83 -9.31 -3.11
CA LEU A 18 -17.45 -9.30 -2.61
C LEU A 18 -16.76 -8.05 -3.18
N VAL A 19 -16.50 -7.06 -2.34
CA VAL A 19 -15.66 -5.92 -2.73
C VAL A 19 -14.24 -6.45 -2.75
N ASN A 20 -13.73 -6.80 -3.94
CA ASN A 20 -12.33 -7.19 -4.08
C ASN A 20 -11.48 -5.97 -3.68
N ALA A 21 -10.61 -6.14 -2.69
CA ALA A 21 -9.74 -5.05 -2.26
C ALA A 21 -8.70 -4.80 -3.36
N ALA A 22 -8.78 -3.63 -3.98
CA ALA A 22 -7.94 -3.26 -5.12
C ALA A 22 -6.43 -3.31 -4.81
N ILE A 23 -6.08 -3.19 -3.52
CA ILE A 23 -4.76 -3.48 -2.97
C ILE A 23 -4.91 -4.53 -1.86
N THR A 24 -4.12 -5.59 -1.94
CA THR A 24 -4.04 -6.63 -0.92
C THR A 24 -2.67 -6.55 -0.24
N GLN A 25 -2.67 -6.36 1.09
CA GLN A 25 -1.46 -6.39 1.91
C GLN A 25 -1.47 -7.60 2.85
N THR A 26 -0.36 -8.33 2.90
CA THR A 26 -0.21 -9.49 3.79
C THR A 26 1.18 -9.55 4.42
N PRO A 27 1.29 -9.96 5.69
CA PRO A 27 0.21 -10.13 6.67
C PRO A 27 -0.39 -8.80 7.14
N LYS A 28 -1.57 -8.83 7.80
CA LYS A 28 -2.19 -7.63 8.39
C LYS A 28 -1.46 -7.15 9.65
N PHE A 29 -0.99 -8.10 10.46
CA PHE A 29 -0.21 -7.87 11.66
C PHE A 29 0.96 -8.83 11.66
N GLN A 30 2.14 -8.34 12.03
CA GLN A 30 3.35 -9.15 12.07
C GLN A 30 4.25 -8.73 13.22
N ILE A 31 4.79 -9.73 13.89
CA ILE A 31 5.81 -9.56 14.92
C ILE A 31 7.03 -10.36 14.46
N TRP A 32 8.20 -9.72 14.47
CA TRP A 32 9.47 -10.35 14.14
C TRP A 32 10.42 -10.21 15.32
N LYS A 33 11.29 -11.21 15.49
CA LYS A 33 12.41 -11.09 16.42
C LYS A 33 13.41 -10.09 15.85
N THR A 34 14.11 -9.37 16.73
CA THR A 34 15.24 -8.54 16.32
C THR A 34 16.26 -9.38 15.55
N GLY A 35 16.75 -8.87 14.42
CA GLY A 35 17.66 -9.59 13.54
C GLY A 35 16.99 -10.50 12.52
N GLN A 36 15.68 -10.75 12.65
CA GLN A 36 14.96 -11.65 11.75
C GLN A 36 14.69 -10.96 10.40
N LYS A 37 14.94 -11.67 9.30
CA LYS A 37 14.50 -11.24 7.97
C LYS A 37 12.98 -11.38 7.84
N GLY A 38 12.33 -10.33 7.37
CA GLY A 38 10.89 -10.24 7.23
C GLY A 38 10.45 -9.75 5.86
N THR A 39 9.26 -10.14 5.41
CA THR A 39 8.65 -9.61 4.19
C THR A 39 7.20 -9.22 4.43
N LEU A 40 6.88 -7.96 4.13
CA LEU A 40 5.51 -7.49 3.92
C LEU A 40 5.20 -7.56 2.43
N ARG A 41 4.08 -8.18 2.07
CA ARG A 41 3.65 -8.34 0.68
C ARG A 41 2.57 -7.34 0.37
N CYS A 42 2.62 -6.80 -0.84
CA CYS A 42 1.56 -6.00 -1.42
C CYS A 42 1.31 -6.45 -2.84
N SER A 43 0.04 -6.61 -3.19
CA SER A 43 -0.40 -6.87 -4.55
C SER A 43 -1.57 -5.97 -4.96
N GLN A 44 -1.71 -5.70 -6.26
CA GLN A 44 -2.79 -4.91 -6.85
C GLN A 44 -3.33 -5.58 -8.13
N ASP A 45 -4.62 -5.37 -8.40
CA ASP A 45 -5.33 -5.89 -9.58
C ASP A 45 -5.88 -4.78 -10.50
N MET A 46 -5.41 -3.54 -10.32
CA MET A 46 -5.86 -2.33 -11.01
C MET A 46 -5.02 -1.94 -12.25
N SER A 47 -4.05 -2.77 -12.65
CA SER A 47 -3.09 -2.43 -13.73
C SER A 47 -2.33 -1.11 -13.49
N HIS A 48 -2.10 -0.76 -12.23
CA HIS A 48 -1.33 0.43 -11.84
C HIS A 48 0.18 0.22 -12.04
N ASN A 49 0.84 1.16 -12.70
CA ASN A 49 2.29 1.15 -12.87
C ASN A 49 3.02 1.48 -11.57
N TYR A 50 2.54 2.52 -10.87
CA TYR A 50 3.16 3.01 -9.66
C TYR A 50 2.72 2.16 -8.46
N MET A 51 3.66 1.75 -7.63
CA MET A 51 3.38 1.22 -6.29
C MET A 51 4.36 1.82 -5.29
N CYS A 52 3.87 2.05 -4.07
CA CYS A 52 4.61 2.73 -3.02
C CYS A 52 4.45 2.00 -1.69
N TRP A 53 5.53 1.96 -0.92
CA TRP A 53 5.51 1.58 0.49
C TRP A 53 5.71 2.79 1.37
N TYR A 54 4.84 2.92 2.35
CA TYR A 54 4.88 3.97 3.36
C TYR A 54 4.97 3.36 4.75
N ARG A 55 5.59 4.11 5.66
CA ARG A 55 5.42 3.91 7.10
C ARG A 55 4.74 5.12 7.73
N GLN A 56 3.91 4.84 8.71
CA GLN A 56 3.29 5.83 9.57
C GLN A 56 3.67 5.55 11.02
N ASP A 57 4.51 6.43 11.56
CA ASP A 57 4.89 6.42 12.96
C ASP A 57 3.98 7.39 13.74
N LEU A 58 3.80 7.15 15.04
CA LEU A 58 2.98 8.02 15.88
C LEU A 58 3.50 9.47 15.83
N GLY A 59 2.59 10.42 15.65
CA GLY A 59 2.92 11.86 15.54
C GLY A 59 3.58 12.27 14.23
N HIS A 60 3.79 11.34 13.29
CA HIS A 60 4.37 11.62 11.98
C HIS A 60 3.34 11.41 10.87
N GLY A 61 3.49 12.15 9.77
CA GLY A 61 2.77 11.87 8.53
C GLY A 61 3.27 10.61 7.83
N MET A 62 2.67 10.31 6.67
CA MET A 62 3.12 9.24 5.79
C MET A 62 4.52 9.54 5.24
N ARG A 63 5.49 8.66 5.55
CA ARG A 63 6.87 8.75 5.05
C ARG A 63 7.14 7.65 4.05
N LEU A 64 7.62 8.02 2.87
CA LEU A 64 7.85 7.08 1.78
C LEU A 64 9.09 6.24 2.08
N ILE A 65 8.96 4.92 2.02
CA ILE A 65 10.09 4.00 2.18
C ILE A 65 10.73 3.75 0.81
N HIS A 66 9.93 3.26 -0.13
CA HIS A 66 10.32 2.91 -1.49
C HIS A 66 9.13 3.04 -2.43
N TYR A 67 9.39 3.28 -3.71
CA TYR A 67 8.37 3.22 -4.75
C TYR A 67 8.90 2.56 -6.02
N SER A 68 8.01 2.27 -6.93
CA SER A 68 8.32 1.64 -8.20
C SER A 68 7.39 2.19 -9.26
N VAL A 69 7.90 2.50 -10.45
CA VAL A 69 7.15 3.10 -11.56
C VAL A 69 6.77 2.09 -12.66
N GLY A 70 7.06 0.81 -12.42
CA GLY A 70 6.82 -0.28 -13.37
C GLY A 70 7.68 -1.51 -13.03
N ALA A 71 7.43 -2.62 -13.72
CA ALA A 71 8.22 -3.83 -13.55
C ALA A 71 9.73 -3.56 -13.79
N GLY A 72 10.56 -4.10 -12.90
CA GLY A 72 12.02 -3.94 -12.94
C GLY A 72 12.55 -2.60 -12.42
N VAL A 73 11.68 -1.61 -12.14
CA VAL A 73 12.12 -0.26 -11.76
C VAL A 73 11.71 0.04 -10.32
N THR A 74 12.68 0.31 -9.45
CA THR A 74 12.46 0.63 -8.03
C THR A 74 13.32 1.81 -7.60
N GLU A 75 12.78 2.67 -6.77
CA GLU A 75 13.39 3.92 -6.33
C GLU A 75 13.29 4.09 -4.82
N LYS A 76 14.28 4.77 -4.23
CA LYS A 76 14.34 5.09 -2.79
C LYS A 76 13.39 6.23 -2.44
N GLY A 77 12.72 6.11 -1.30
CA GLY A 77 11.86 7.13 -0.71
C GLY A 77 12.61 8.12 0.19
N ASP A 78 11.90 8.61 1.20
CA ASP A 78 12.42 9.51 2.24
C ASP A 78 13.13 8.73 3.36
N VAL A 79 12.70 7.49 3.63
CA VAL A 79 13.22 6.61 4.70
C VAL A 79 13.51 5.19 4.20
N PRO A 80 14.40 5.00 3.20
CA PRO A 80 14.65 3.69 2.58
C PRO A 80 15.53 2.76 3.43
N GLU A 81 16.26 3.29 4.40
CA GLU A 81 17.33 2.56 5.08
C GLU A 81 16.81 1.39 5.91
N GLY A 82 17.49 0.24 5.80
CA GLY A 82 17.10 -1.02 6.44
C GLY A 82 15.99 -1.79 5.73
N TYR A 83 15.54 -1.31 4.56
CA TYR A 83 14.56 -1.98 3.72
C TYR A 83 15.13 -2.29 2.33
N SER A 84 14.58 -3.33 1.70
CA SER A 84 14.78 -3.65 0.28
C SER A 84 13.43 -3.95 -0.38
N VAL A 85 13.36 -3.80 -1.69
CA VAL A 85 12.15 -4.06 -2.49
C VAL A 85 12.50 -4.78 -3.77
N THR A 86 11.52 -5.49 -4.34
CA THR A 86 11.61 -6.04 -5.70
C THR A 86 10.35 -5.71 -6.48
N ARG A 87 10.47 -5.60 -7.81
CA ARG A 87 9.32 -5.40 -8.69
C ARG A 87 9.40 -6.30 -9.92
N SER A 88 9.37 -7.62 -9.74
CA SER A 88 9.40 -8.55 -10.87
C SER A 88 8.15 -8.47 -11.75
N LYS A 89 7.00 -8.08 -11.18
CA LYS A 89 5.73 -7.90 -11.87
C LYS A 89 5.03 -6.62 -11.42
N THR A 90 4.24 -6.00 -12.28
CA THR A 90 3.46 -4.80 -11.96
C THR A 90 2.43 -5.03 -10.87
N GLU A 91 1.98 -6.26 -10.68
CA GLU A 91 0.94 -6.58 -9.69
C GLU A 91 1.51 -6.70 -8.28
N ASN A 92 2.82 -6.88 -8.10
CA ASN A 92 3.41 -7.21 -6.79
C ASN A 92 4.55 -6.27 -6.44
N PHE A 93 4.56 -5.79 -5.20
CA PHE A 93 5.64 -4.96 -4.68
C PHE A 93 5.90 -5.35 -3.21
N PRO A 94 6.69 -6.40 -2.93
CA PRO A 94 7.06 -6.76 -1.57
C PRO A 94 8.07 -5.78 -0.96
N LEU A 95 7.90 -5.49 0.33
CA LEU A 95 8.87 -4.80 1.18
C LEU A 95 9.57 -5.82 2.06
N ILE A 96 10.89 -5.83 2.02
CA ILE A 96 11.72 -6.78 2.74
C ILE A 96 12.52 -6.01 3.79
N LEU A 97 12.46 -6.47 5.03
CA LEU A 97 13.35 -6.05 6.10
C LEU A 97 14.45 -7.09 6.18
N GLU A 98 15.67 -6.73 5.78
CA GLU A 98 16.81 -7.68 5.76
C GLU A 98 17.16 -8.16 7.16
N SER A 99 17.02 -7.28 8.16
CA SER A 99 17.24 -7.56 9.57
C SER A 99 16.34 -6.65 10.39
N ALA A 100 15.25 -7.19 10.95
CA ALA A 100 14.26 -6.38 11.67
C ALA A 100 14.87 -5.73 12.92
N THR A 101 14.62 -4.44 13.11
CA THR A 101 15.05 -3.68 14.30
C THR A 101 13.85 -3.01 15.00
N PRO A 102 13.94 -2.71 16.31
CA PRO A 102 12.88 -1.99 17.02
C PRO A 102 12.52 -0.62 16.40
N SER A 103 13.48 0.05 15.75
CA SER A 103 13.26 1.32 15.04
C SER A 103 12.32 1.21 13.83
N GLN A 104 12.07 -0.02 13.35
CA GLN A 104 11.18 -0.32 12.24
C GLN A 104 9.78 -0.75 12.72
N THR A 105 9.48 -0.67 14.02
CA THR A 105 8.11 -0.86 14.50
C THR A 105 7.24 0.33 14.06
N SER A 106 6.29 0.07 13.16
CA SER A 106 5.42 1.08 12.57
C SER A 106 4.17 0.44 11.98
N VAL A 107 3.17 1.25 11.64
CA VAL A 107 2.12 0.86 10.68
C VAL A 107 2.67 1.03 9.27
N TYR A 108 2.43 0.05 8.39
CA TYR A 108 2.92 0.02 7.02
C TYR A 108 1.75 0.04 6.03
N PHE A 109 1.84 0.90 5.02
CA PHE A 109 0.82 1.01 3.99
C PHE A 109 1.42 0.81 2.61
N CYS A 110 0.69 0.12 1.76
CA CYS A 110 0.96 0.03 0.35
C CYS A 110 -0.08 0.82 -0.43
N ALA A 111 0.38 1.58 -1.41
CA ALA A 111 -0.48 2.33 -2.32
C ALA A 111 -0.07 2.06 -3.77
N SER A 112 -0.96 2.31 -4.72
CA SER A 112 -0.67 2.22 -6.14
C SER A 112 -1.39 3.31 -6.93
N SER A 113 -0.84 3.67 -8.10
CA SER A 113 -1.44 4.67 -8.98
C SER A 113 -1.09 4.42 -10.46
N VAL A 114 -1.88 4.96 -11.38
CA VAL A 114 -1.64 4.89 -12.84
C VAL A 114 -0.50 5.84 -13.30
N ALA A 115 -0.24 6.89 -12.53
CA ALA A 115 0.09 8.26 -12.92
C ALA A 115 0.66 8.57 -14.35
N THR A 116 -0.10 9.36 -15.12
CA THR A 116 0.43 10.56 -15.82
C THR A 116 0.21 11.78 -14.91
N ALA A 117 1.26 12.53 -14.59
CA ALA A 117 1.16 13.70 -13.72
C ALA A 117 0.47 14.88 -14.44
N LEU A 118 -0.86 14.99 -14.40
CA LEU A 118 -1.57 16.25 -14.67
C LEU A 118 -2.94 16.35 -13.99
N GLN A 119 -2.98 16.36 -12.66
CA GLN A 119 -4.08 17.03 -11.94
C GLN A 119 -3.50 18.13 -11.03
N GLY A 120 -2.72 19.02 -11.65
CA GLY A 120 -2.22 20.25 -11.04
C GLY A 120 -3.29 21.35 -10.97
N ARG A 121 -4.51 21.04 -10.52
CA ARG A 121 -5.49 22.07 -10.19
C ARG A 121 -6.05 21.81 -8.80
N LEU A 122 -5.68 22.73 -7.91
CA LEU A 122 -6.22 22.94 -6.56
C LEU A 122 -5.65 21.99 -5.50
N LEU A 123 -4.38 22.15 -5.11
CA LEU A 123 -4.04 22.33 -3.69
C LEU A 123 -2.71 23.08 -3.56
N SER A 124 -2.76 24.06 -2.66
CA SER A 124 -1.79 25.10 -2.35
C SER A 124 -0.47 24.53 -1.80
N VAL A 125 0.64 25.20 -2.15
CA VAL A 125 1.85 25.37 -1.33
C VAL A 125 2.46 24.10 -0.75
N GLN A 126 3.11 23.28 -1.59
CA GLN A 126 4.35 22.57 -1.24
C GLN A 126 5.22 22.44 -2.51
N LYS A 127 6.23 23.29 -2.62
CA LYS A 127 7.25 23.25 -3.67
C LYS A 127 8.12 22.01 -3.44
N GLY A 128 8.06 21.04 -4.37
CA GLY A 128 9.21 20.19 -4.70
C GLY A 128 9.30 18.79 -4.06
N ARG A 129 8.35 17.89 -4.36
CA ARG A 129 8.59 16.47 -4.73
C ARG A 129 7.24 15.90 -5.17
N LYS A 130 7.08 15.54 -6.44
CA LYS A 130 5.86 14.84 -6.89
C LYS A 130 5.80 13.53 -6.10
N ARG A 131 4.77 13.34 -5.27
CA ARG A 131 4.56 12.07 -4.57
C ARG A 131 4.12 11.03 -5.62
N PRO A 132 4.86 9.91 -5.78
CA PRO A 132 4.61 8.94 -6.85
C PRO A 132 3.29 8.17 -6.67
N CYS A 133 2.88 8.02 -5.42
CA CYS A 133 1.54 7.69 -4.95
C CYS A 133 1.22 8.67 -3.81
#